data_AF-A0A0C3QFL7-F1
#
_entry.id   AF-A0A0C3QFL7-F1
#
_cell.length_a   1.000
_cell.length_b   1.000
_cell.length_c   1.000
_cell.angle_alpha   90.00
_cell.angle_beta   90.00
_cell.angle_gamma   90.00
#
_symmetry.space_group_name_H-M   'P 1'
#
loop_
_entity.id
_entity.type
_entity.pdbx_description
1 polymer ?
#
loop_
_entity_poly.entity_id
_entity_poly.type
_entity_poly.pdbx_seq_one_letter_code
_entity_poly.pdbx_strand_id
1 'polypeptide(L)'
;MDNHLRGYFAVNSNQMAVDAKLLQKAVETADSALAKKLFTELRMDPVEIARPWFAALFVNTLPNRYLYRVWDVFICDGASWLFRVALTLLLASKAYIMSSPTISASDVLDYLFRPPSQVLPGDADTFVAACFAVKLKEDELRKLRPKIESSLKQQTGSTSRLIQIKDLRSITPLSS
;
A
#
# COMPACT_ATOMS: atom_id res chain seq x y z
N MET A 1 -19.99 2.70 11.74
CA MET A 1 -18.58 2.26 11.75
C MET A 1 -18.25 1.80 10.34
N ASP A 2 -17.25 2.41 9.72
CA ASP A 2 -16.92 2.16 8.32
C ASP A 2 -16.56 0.68 8.08
N ASN A 3 -17.22 0.01 7.14
CA ASN A 3 -16.99 -1.41 6.85
C ASN A 3 -15.72 -1.66 6.03
N HIS A 4 -14.87 -0.63 5.86
CA HIS A 4 -13.69 -0.66 5.02
C HIS A 4 -12.77 -1.85 5.34
N LEU A 5 -12.49 -2.13 6.61
CA LEU A 5 -11.62 -3.25 6.99
C LEU A 5 -12.18 -4.63 6.61
N ARG A 6 -13.52 -4.79 6.60
CA ARG A 6 -14.13 -6.08 6.22
C ARG A 6 -13.74 -6.48 4.81
N GLY A 7 -13.62 -5.52 3.91
CA GLY A 7 -13.21 -5.79 2.54
C GLY A 7 -11.76 -6.24 2.38
N TYR A 8 -10.89 -6.07 3.38
CA TYR A 8 -9.55 -6.66 3.34
C TYR A 8 -9.52 -8.16 3.61
N PHE A 9 -10.54 -8.68 4.31
CA PHE A 9 -10.63 -10.09 4.70
C PHE A 9 -11.75 -10.85 3.98
N ALA A 10 -12.60 -10.14 3.22
CA ALA A 10 -13.67 -10.76 2.45
C ALA A 10 -13.13 -11.60 1.29
N VAL A 11 -13.71 -12.80 1.12
CA VAL A 11 -13.42 -13.70 0.00
C VAL A 11 -13.77 -13.00 -1.32
N ASN A 12 -12.89 -13.09 -2.31
CA ASN A 12 -13.03 -12.44 -3.64
C ASN A 12 -13.02 -10.90 -3.63
N SER A 13 -12.54 -10.27 -2.55
CA SER A 13 -12.35 -8.82 -2.53
C SER A 13 -11.04 -8.39 -3.18
N ASN A 14 -11.13 -7.40 -4.07
CA ASN A 14 -9.96 -6.73 -4.64
C ASN A 14 -9.57 -5.46 -3.84
N GLN A 15 -10.21 -5.19 -2.71
CA GLN A 15 -10.05 -3.92 -2.01
C GLN A 15 -8.61 -3.66 -1.56
N MET A 16 -7.89 -4.68 -1.08
CA MET A 16 -6.48 -4.53 -0.73
C MET A 16 -5.62 -4.14 -1.95
N ALA A 17 -5.86 -4.77 -3.11
CA ALA A 17 -5.13 -4.45 -4.34
C ALA A 17 -5.45 -3.02 -4.83
N VAL A 18 -6.70 -2.60 -4.72
CA VAL A 18 -7.15 -1.24 -5.05
C VAL A 18 -6.47 -0.22 -4.15
N ASP A 19 -6.49 -0.43 -2.83
CA ASP A 19 -5.89 0.48 -1.87
C ASP A 19 -4.36 0.50 -1.98
N ALA A 20 -3.74 -0.63 -2.28
CA ALA A 20 -2.31 -0.67 -2.59
C ALA A 20 -1.96 0.20 -3.81
N LYS A 21 -2.75 0.14 -4.88
CA LYS A 21 -2.57 1.02 -6.06
C LYS A 21 -2.87 2.49 -5.75
N LEU A 22 -3.85 2.77 -4.88
CA LEU A 22 -4.09 4.14 -4.39
C LEU A 22 -2.90 4.66 -3.58
N LEU A 23 -2.30 3.84 -2.72
CA LEU A 23 -1.09 4.17 -1.99
C LEU A 23 0.06 4.46 -2.96
N GLN A 24 0.28 3.61 -3.97
CA GLN A 24 1.25 3.87 -5.03
C GLN A 24 1.04 5.26 -5.68
N LYS A 25 -0.20 5.61 -6.05
CA LYS A 25 -0.53 6.91 -6.63
C LYS A 25 -0.33 8.07 -5.66
N ALA A 26 -0.61 7.87 -4.38
CA ALA A 26 -0.35 8.85 -3.34
C ALA A 26 1.16 9.12 -3.21
N VAL A 27 1.99 8.08 -3.21
CA VAL A 27 3.45 8.22 -3.18
C VAL A 27 3.96 8.91 -4.45
N GLU A 28 3.47 8.53 -5.64
CA GLU A 28 3.83 9.19 -6.91
C GLU A 28 3.52 10.69 -6.90
N THR A 29 2.42 11.08 -6.26
CA THR A 29 1.99 12.48 -6.15
C THR A 29 2.83 13.26 -5.13
N ALA A 30 3.17 12.62 -4.01
CA ALA A 30 3.92 13.26 -2.94
C ALA A 30 5.43 13.34 -3.24
N ASP A 31 5.99 12.28 -3.81
CA ASP A 31 7.41 12.16 -4.14
C ASP A 31 7.62 11.15 -5.30
N SER A 32 7.71 11.68 -6.51
CA SER A 32 7.86 10.87 -7.73
C SER A 32 9.19 10.11 -7.79
N ALA A 33 10.26 10.63 -7.18
CA ALA A 33 11.55 9.95 -7.12
C ALA A 33 11.49 8.72 -6.21
N LEU A 34 10.87 8.86 -5.04
CA LEU A 34 10.63 7.75 -4.13
C LEU A 34 9.74 6.67 -4.78
N ALA A 35 8.64 7.08 -5.44
CA ALA A 35 7.77 6.14 -6.13
C ALA A 35 8.50 5.37 -7.24
N LYS A 36 9.32 6.07 -8.05
CA LYS A 36 10.14 5.44 -9.09
C LYS A 36 11.10 4.42 -8.49
N LYS A 37 11.78 4.76 -7.39
CA LYS A 37 12.69 3.84 -6.70
C LYS A 37 11.96 2.57 -6.26
N LEU A 38 10.83 2.72 -5.56
CA LEU A 38 10.09 1.60 -4.98
C LEU A 38 9.44 0.70 -6.04
N PHE A 39 8.70 1.28 -6.98
CA PHE A 39 7.80 0.51 -7.85
C PHE A 39 8.37 0.22 -9.23
N THR A 40 9.35 1.00 -9.70
CA THR A 40 9.95 0.82 -11.03
C THR A 40 11.33 0.19 -10.95
N GLU A 41 12.22 0.72 -10.10
CA GLU A 41 13.60 0.22 -9.99
C GLU A 41 13.67 -1.06 -9.16
N LEU A 42 13.07 -1.05 -7.95
CA LEU A 42 13.01 -2.22 -7.08
C LEU A 42 11.87 -3.19 -7.47
N ARG A 43 10.97 -2.78 -8.37
CA ARG A 43 9.83 -3.58 -8.88
C ARG A 43 8.95 -4.18 -7.79
N MET A 44 8.83 -3.51 -6.65
CA MET A 44 7.97 -3.99 -5.56
C MET A 44 6.50 -3.84 -5.96
N ASP A 45 5.70 -4.85 -5.63
CA ASP A 45 4.25 -4.71 -5.73
C ASP A 45 3.78 -3.82 -4.57
N PRO A 46 3.00 -2.75 -4.82
CA PRO A 46 2.43 -1.94 -3.75
C PRO A 46 1.67 -2.74 -2.68
N VAL A 47 1.13 -3.91 -3.02
CA VAL A 47 0.45 -4.80 -2.07
C VAL A 47 1.42 -5.33 -1.01
N GLU A 48 2.69 -5.54 -1.35
CA GLU A 48 3.71 -6.00 -0.40
C GLU A 48 3.89 -5.01 0.75
N ILE A 49 3.79 -3.70 0.47
CA ILE A 49 3.83 -2.64 1.49
C ILE A 49 2.47 -2.46 2.17
N ALA A 50 1.41 -2.32 1.38
CA ALA A 50 0.11 -1.92 1.89
C ALA A 50 -0.54 -3.00 2.78
N ARG A 51 -0.40 -4.29 2.43
CA ARG A 51 -1.09 -5.37 3.15
C ARG A 51 -0.64 -5.51 4.60
N PRO A 52 0.67 -5.60 4.93
CA PRO A 52 1.12 -5.69 6.31
C PRO A 52 0.71 -4.48 7.15
N TRP A 53 0.68 -3.28 6.57
CA TRP A 53 0.28 -2.06 7.26
C TRP A 53 -1.23 -1.95 7.45
N PHE A 54 -2.02 -2.06 6.38
CA PHE A 54 -3.46 -1.77 6.42
C PHE A 54 -4.27 -2.90 7.04
N ALA A 55 -3.93 -4.17 6.77
CA ALA A 55 -4.67 -5.29 7.34
C ALA A 55 -4.44 -5.42 8.85
N ALA A 56 -3.22 -5.10 9.33
CA ALA A 56 -2.87 -5.17 10.74
C ALA A 56 -2.94 -3.80 11.44
N LEU A 57 -3.48 -2.76 10.80
CA LEU A 57 -3.57 -1.39 11.36
C LEU A 57 -2.25 -0.92 12.00
N PHE A 58 -1.12 -1.20 11.34
CA PHE A 58 0.24 -0.88 11.76
C PHE A 58 0.74 -1.52 13.07
N VAL A 59 0.02 -2.49 13.64
CA VAL A 59 0.39 -3.18 14.90
C VAL A 59 1.80 -3.76 14.85
N ASN A 60 2.20 -4.32 13.71
CA ASN A 60 3.50 -4.97 13.55
C ASN A 60 4.65 -3.99 13.25
N THR A 61 4.37 -2.69 13.16
CA THR A 61 5.33 -1.68 12.69
C THR A 61 5.54 -0.57 13.72
N LEU A 62 4.46 -0.08 14.34
CA LEU A 62 4.54 1.06 15.26
C LEU A 62 4.66 0.61 16.72
N PRO A 63 5.51 1.26 17.53
CA PRO A 63 5.48 1.07 18.98
C PRO A 63 4.13 1.49 19.56
N ASN A 64 3.71 0.84 20.66
CA ASN A 64 2.38 1.01 21.25
C ASN A 64 1.93 2.48 21.44
N ARG A 65 2.83 3.37 21.90
CA ARG A 65 2.50 4.79 22.09
C ARG A 65 2.06 5.50 20.81
N TYR A 66 2.70 5.18 19.68
CA TYR A 66 2.35 5.73 18.36
C TYR A 66 1.11 5.04 17.81
N LEU A 67 1.04 3.72 17.97
CA LEU A 67 -0.07 2.89 17.52
C LEU A 67 -1.41 3.35 18.10
N TYR A 68 -1.48 3.59 19.41
CA TYR A 68 -2.73 4.03 20.06
C TYR A 68 -3.21 5.38 19.53
N ARG A 69 -2.30 6.34 19.32
CA ARG A 69 -2.67 7.65 18.76
C ARG A 69 -3.13 7.55 17.30
N VAL A 70 -2.51 6.66 16.51
CA VAL A 70 -2.99 6.33 15.16
C VAL A 70 -4.40 5.74 15.22
N TRP A 71 -4.69 4.89 16.20
CA TRP A 71 -6.01 4.28 16.36
C TRP A 71 -7.09 5.26 16.83
N ASP A 72 -6.77 6.18 17.74
CA ASP A 72 -7.70 7.24 18.18
C ASP A 72 -8.26 8.01 16.98
N VAL A 73 -7.37 8.40 16.06
CA VAL A 73 -7.74 9.13 14.84
C VAL A 73 -8.45 8.21 13.86
N PHE A 74 -7.95 6.99 13.64
CA PHE A 74 -8.56 6.02 12.72
C PHE A 74 -10.03 5.75 13.05
N ILE A 75 -10.38 5.61 14.34
CA ILE A 75 -11.75 5.34 14.77
C ILE A 75 -12.68 6.51 14.44
N CYS A 76 -12.17 7.74 14.43
CA CYS A 76 -12.94 8.95 14.14
C CYS A 76 -12.99 9.30 12.64
N ASP A 77 -11.85 9.23 11.95
CA ASP A 77 -11.67 9.73 10.57
C ASP A 77 -11.82 8.62 9.51
N GLY A 78 -11.62 7.36 9.90
CA GLY A 78 -11.78 6.20 9.04
C GLY A 78 -10.56 5.86 8.19
N ALA A 79 -10.79 5.19 7.06
CA ALA A 79 -9.74 4.50 6.30
C ALA A 79 -8.78 5.42 5.53
N SER A 80 -9.18 6.65 5.19
CA SER A 80 -8.30 7.66 4.58
C SER A 80 -7.08 7.94 5.45
N TRP A 81 -7.25 7.88 6.78
CA TRP A 81 -6.18 8.06 7.75
C TRP A 81 -5.02 7.09 7.56
N LEU A 82 -5.30 5.82 7.23
CA LEU A 82 -4.25 4.80 7.05
C LEU A 82 -3.28 5.17 5.92
N PHE A 83 -3.76 5.82 4.86
CA PHE A 83 -2.92 6.30 3.77
C PHE A 83 -1.98 7.41 4.21
N ARG A 84 -2.42 8.31 5.09
CA ARG A 84 -1.60 9.39 5.64
C ARG A 84 -0.46 8.83 6.48
N VAL A 85 -0.77 7.85 7.34
CA VAL A 85 0.23 7.15 8.17
C VAL A 85 1.25 6.44 7.30
N ALA A 86 0.81 5.64 6.32
CA ALA A 86 1.70 4.94 5.39
C ALA A 86 2.60 5.90 4.61
N LEU A 87 2.03 6.99 4.08
CA LEU A 87 2.78 7.97 3.31
C LEU A 87 3.81 8.71 4.20
N THR A 88 3.46 9.00 5.46
CA THR A 88 4.40 9.60 6.43
C THR A 88 5.59 8.68 6.69
N LEU A 89 5.34 7.38 6.93
CA LEU A 89 6.40 6.40 7.15
C LEU A 89 7.31 6.24 5.93
N LEU A 90 6.74 6.18 4.73
CA LEU A 90 7.51 6.12 3.48
C LEU A 90 8.39 7.36 3.28
N LEU A 91 7.84 8.56 3.53
CA LEU A 91 8.60 9.81 3.39
C LEU A 91 9.69 9.93 4.45
N ALA A 92 9.44 9.52 5.70
CA ALA A 92 10.45 9.49 6.75
C ALA A 92 11.58 8.49 6.44
N SER A 93 11.25 7.40 5.74
CA SER A 93 12.21 6.35 5.35
C SER A 93 12.96 6.67 4.05
N LYS A 94 12.62 7.77 3.36
CA LYS A 94 13.17 8.12 2.05
C LYS A 94 14.69 8.16 2.05
N ALA A 95 15.31 8.77 3.07
CA ALA A 95 16.76 8.89 3.12
C ALA A 95 17.46 7.53 3.10
N TYR A 96 16.91 6.54 3.81
CA TYR A 96 17.40 5.16 3.81
C TYR A 96 17.15 4.47 2.46
N ILE A 97 15.93 4.55 1.92
CA ILE A 97 15.55 3.93 0.63
C ILE A 97 16.40 4.45 -0.54
N MET A 98 16.78 5.73 -0.49
CA MET A 98 17.59 6.39 -1.51
C MET A 98 19.10 6.32 -1.24
N SER A 99 19.52 5.77 -0.09
CA SER A 99 20.92 5.82 0.36
C SER A 99 21.87 5.03 -0.53
N SER A 100 21.40 3.93 -1.13
CA SER A 100 22.22 3.02 -1.91
C SER A 100 21.56 2.65 -3.24
N PRO A 101 22.31 2.65 -4.35
CA PRO A 101 21.80 2.19 -5.64
C PRO A 101 21.54 0.67 -5.64
N THR A 102 22.24 -0.09 -4.81
CA THR A 102 22.18 -1.57 -4.76
C THR A 102 21.29 -2.11 -3.65
N ILE A 103 20.51 -1.25 -2.96
CA ILE A 103 19.58 -1.70 -1.93
C ILE A 103 18.59 -2.70 -2.52
N SER A 104 18.33 -3.81 -1.82
CA SER A 104 17.37 -4.81 -2.28
C SER A 104 15.95 -4.46 -1.84
N ALA A 105 14.95 -5.03 -2.54
CA ALA A 105 13.55 -4.88 -2.15
C ALA A 105 13.29 -5.45 -0.74
N SER A 106 13.91 -6.58 -0.39
CA SER A 106 13.78 -7.19 0.94
C SER A 106 14.32 -6.28 2.04
N ASP A 107 15.50 -5.67 1.84
CA ASP A 107 16.08 -4.76 2.84
C ASP A 107 15.17 -3.54 3.08
N VAL A 108 14.57 -3.01 2.01
CA VAL A 108 13.59 -1.92 2.11
C VAL A 108 12.34 -2.36 2.89
N LEU A 109 11.78 -3.54 2.57
CA LEU A 109 10.60 -4.04 3.27
C LEU A 109 10.88 -4.30 4.76
N ASP A 110 12.02 -4.90 5.07
CA ASP A 110 12.44 -5.14 6.46
C ASP A 110 12.58 -3.82 7.23
N TYR A 111 13.19 -2.80 6.62
CA TYR A 111 13.29 -1.47 7.19
C TYR A 111 11.92 -0.81 7.39
N LEU A 112 11.02 -0.91 6.41
CA LEU A 112 9.68 -0.31 6.47
C LEU A 112 8.79 -0.97 7.54
N PHE A 113 8.92 -2.28 7.74
CA PHE A 113 8.12 -3.00 8.72
C PHE A 113 8.72 -3.01 10.12
N ARG A 114 10.03 -2.74 10.23
CA ARG A 114 10.73 -2.62 11.51
C ARG A 114 11.61 -1.36 11.51
N PRO A 115 10.99 -0.17 11.42
CA PRO A 115 11.74 1.08 11.32
C PRO A 115 12.55 1.30 12.61
N PRO A 116 13.82 1.71 12.50
CA PRO A 116 14.59 2.06 13.67
C PRO A 116 13.99 3.32 14.33
N SER A 117 14.24 3.50 15.63
CA SER A 117 13.56 4.53 16.44
C SER A 117 13.77 5.96 15.95
N GLN A 118 14.84 6.22 15.19
CA GLN A 118 15.17 7.52 14.61
C GLN A 118 14.26 7.92 13.43
N VAL A 119 13.53 6.98 12.83
CA VAL A 119 12.59 7.28 11.73
C VAL A 119 11.35 8.00 12.25
N LEU A 120 10.93 7.67 13.48
CA LEU A 120 9.78 8.29 14.10
C LEU A 120 10.22 9.58 14.81
N PRO A 121 9.36 10.62 14.83
CA PRO A 121 9.57 11.79 15.69
C PRO A 121 9.69 11.40 17.16
N GLY A 122 10.18 12.30 18.02
CA GLY A 122 10.44 11.98 19.43
C GLY A 122 9.21 11.56 20.25
N ASP A 123 8.01 11.92 19.79
CA ASP A 123 6.75 11.59 20.44
C ASP A 123 5.61 11.31 19.43
N ALA A 124 4.55 10.68 19.92
CA ALA A 124 3.42 10.23 19.12
C ALA A 124 2.51 11.36 18.63
N ASP A 125 2.41 12.48 19.36
CA ASP A 125 1.58 13.61 18.96
C ASP A 125 2.23 14.37 17.80
N THR A 126 3.56 14.55 17.85
CA THR A 126 4.34 15.07 16.72
C THR A 126 4.22 14.17 15.49
N PHE A 127 4.22 12.84 15.68
CA PHE A 127 3.98 11.90 14.58
C PHE A 127 2.59 12.06 13.96
N VAL A 128 1.53 12.14 14.78
CA VAL A 128 0.16 12.36 14.29
C VAL A 128 0.04 13.71 13.57
N ALA A 129 0.65 14.77 14.11
CA ALA A 129 0.70 16.08 13.46
C ALA A 129 1.40 16.02 12.09
N ALA A 130 2.50 15.28 11.99
CA ALA A 130 3.17 15.03 10.71
C ALA A 130 2.26 14.30 9.72
N CYS A 131 1.50 13.28 10.16
CA CYS A 131 0.52 12.59 9.31
C CYS A 131 -0.59 13.51 8.80
N PHE A 132 -1.09 14.43 9.61
CA PHE A 132 -2.06 15.44 9.16
C PHE A 132 -1.45 16.44 8.16
N ALA A 133 -0.17 16.79 8.33
CA ALA A 133 0.54 17.71 7.44
C ALA A 133 0.83 17.12 6.04
N VAL A 134 0.79 15.79 5.89
CA VAL A 134 0.96 15.15 4.59
C VAL A 134 -0.17 15.58 3.64
N LYS A 135 0.22 16.08 2.47
CA LYS A 135 -0.70 16.51 1.40
C LYS A 135 -1.33 15.31 0.71
N LEU A 136 -2.40 14.79 1.31
CA LEU A 136 -3.26 13.78 0.71
C LEU A 136 -4.61 14.39 0.33
N LYS A 137 -4.89 14.48 -0.98
CA LYS A 137 -6.20 14.94 -1.47
C LYS A 137 -7.17 13.76 -1.48
N GLU A 138 -7.92 13.60 -0.40
CA GLU A 138 -8.89 12.50 -0.26
C GLU A 138 -9.92 12.46 -1.38
N ASP A 139 -10.37 13.63 -1.86
CA ASP A 139 -11.30 13.70 -3.00
C ASP A 139 -10.69 13.11 -4.28
N GLU A 140 -9.39 13.28 -4.48
CA GLU A 140 -8.70 12.68 -5.62
C GLU A 140 -8.57 11.17 -5.45
N LEU A 141 -8.29 10.67 -4.24
CA LEU A 141 -8.30 9.23 -3.96
C LEU A 141 -9.68 8.61 -4.21
N ARG A 142 -10.74 9.27 -3.75
CA ARG A 142 -12.14 8.85 -3.96
C ARG A 142 -12.47 8.78 -5.45
N LYS A 143 -12.05 9.77 -6.25
CA LYS A 143 -12.25 9.80 -7.71
C LYS A 143 -11.41 8.75 -8.45
N LEU A 144 -10.22 8.42 -7.95
CA LEU A 144 -9.33 7.43 -8.57
C LEU A 144 -9.77 5.99 -8.30
N ARG A 145 -10.39 5.72 -7.15
CA ARG A 145 -10.79 4.36 -6.74
C ARG A 145 -11.61 3.60 -7.80
N PRO A 146 -12.72 4.14 -8.36
CA PRO A 146 -13.51 3.42 -9.36
C PRO A 146 -12.73 3.09 -10.64
N LYS A 147 -11.78 3.96 -11.03
CA LYS A 147 -10.92 3.75 -12.20
C LYS A 147 -9.93 2.61 -11.97
N ILE A 148 -9.36 2.53 -10.77
CA ILE A 148 -8.45 1.45 -10.38
C ILE A 148 -9.21 0.13 -10.28
N GLU A 149 -10.40 0.12 -9.65
CA GLU A 149 -11.25 -1.06 -9.53
C GLU A 149 -11.63 -1.66 -10.88
N SER A 150 -12.02 -0.82 -11.85
CA SER A 150 -12.38 -1.30 -13.19
C SER A 150 -11.17 -1.86 -13.93
N SER A 151 -10.02 -1.22 -13.84
CA SER A 151 -8.76 -1.70 -14.44
C SER A 151 -8.34 -3.05 -13.88
N LEU A 152 -8.43 -3.24 -12.55
CA LEU A 152 -8.09 -4.50 -11.91
C LEU A 152 -9.06 -5.63 -12.29
N LYS A 153 -10.37 -5.35 -12.34
CA LYS A 153 -11.39 -6.34 -12.80
C LYS A 153 -11.14 -6.78 -14.24
N GLN A 154 -10.74 -5.87 -15.12
CA GLN A 154 -10.40 -6.20 -16.50
C GLN A 154 -9.15 -7.07 -16.59
N GLN A 155 -8.11 -6.80 -15.77
CA GLN A 155 -6.93 -7.65 -15.71
C GLN A 155 -7.25 -9.06 -15.18
N THR A 156 -8.05 -9.19 -14.12
CA THR A 156 -8.44 -10.51 -13.59
C THR A 156 -9.24 -11.31 -14.62
N GLY A 157 -10.22 -10.68 -15.28
CA GLY A 157 -11.03 -11.33 -16.32
C GLY A 157 -10.26 -11.63 -17.62
N SER A 158 -9.13 -10.97 -17.87
CA SER A 158 -8.25 -11.25 -19.01
C SER A 158 -7.31 -12.41 -18.71
N THR A 159 -6.72 -12.44 -17.50
CA THR A 159 -5.86 -13.54 -17.05
C THR A 159 -6.65 -14.85 -16.94
N SER A 160 -7.86 -14.84 -16.38
CA SER A 160 -8.72 -16.03 -16.34
C SER A 160 -9.11 -16.55 -17.73
N ARG A 161 -9.35 -15.65 -18.69
CA ARG A 161 -9.61 -16.04 -20.09
C ARG A 161 -8.38 -16.64 -20.77
N LEU A 162 -7.18 -16.11 -20.51
CA LEU A 162 -5.94 -16.64 -21.06
C LEU A 162 -5.61 -18.03 -20.51
N ILE A 163 -5.92 -18.30 -19.25
CA ILE A 163 -5.80 -19.63 -18.63
C ILE A 163 -6.79 -20.60 -19.31
N GLN A 164 -8.07 -20.23 -19.43
CA GLN A 164 -9.07 -21.05 -20.14
C GLN A 164 -8.67 -21.37 -21.58
N ILE A 165 -8.09 -20.40 -22.32
CA ILE A 165 -7.63 -20.61 -23.70
C ILE A 165 -6.43 -21.58 -23.75
N LYS A 166 -5.51 -21.51 -22.79
CA LYS A 166 -4.40 -22.48 -22.69
C LYS A 166 -4.90 -23.88 -22.36
N ASP A 167 -5.85 -24.01 -21.45
CA ASP A 167 -6.45 -25.29 -21.07
C ASP A 167 -7.21 -25.92 -22.25
N LEU A 168 -7.95 -25.13 -23.04
CA LEU A 168 -8.63 -25.58 -24.26
C LEU A 168 -7.65 -26.06 -25.34
N ARG A 169 -6.48 -25.43 -25.46
CA ARG A 169 -5.43 -25.81 -26.44
C ARG A 169 -4.64 -27.04 -26.02
N SER A 170 -4.62 -27.39 -24.73
CA SER A 170 -4.03 -28.65 -24.25
C SER A 170 -4.91 -29.89 -24.49
N ILE A 171 -6.16 -29.73 -24.93
CA ILE A 171 -7.13 -30.82 -25.12
C ILE A 171 -7.23 -31.28 -26.58
N THR A 172 -6.62 -30.60 -27.56
CA THR A 172 -6.58 -31.11 -28.95
C THR A 172 -5.63 -32.30 -29.08
N PRO A 173 -6.11 -33.52 -29.40
CA PRO A 173 -5.22 -34.64 -29.69
C PRO A 173 -4.52 -34.40 -31.03
N LEU A 174 -3.24 -34.75 -31.11
CA LEU A 174 -2.51 -34.91 -32.38
C LEU A 174 -3.23 -35.99 -33.21
N SER A 175 -4.05 -35.58 -34.16
CA SER A 175 -4.55 -36.50 -35.19
C SER A 175 -3.42 -36.73 -36.21
N SER A 176 -2.76 -37.89 -36.07
CA SER A 176 -1.99 -38.53 -37.16
C SER A 176 -2.93 -39.29 -38.09
#